data_AF-A0ABD6EXC2-F1
#
_entry.id   AF-A0ABD6EXC2-F1
#
_cell.length_a   1.000
_cell.length_b   1.000
_cell.length_c   1.000
_cell.angle_alpha   90.00
_cell.angle_beta   90.00
_cell.angle_gamma   90.00
#
_symmetry.space_group_name_H-M   'P 1'
#
loop_
_entity.id
_entity.type
_entity.pdbx_description
1 polymer ?
#
loop_
_entity_poly.entity_id
_entity_poly.type
_entity_poly.pdbx_seq_one_letter_code
_entity_poly.pdbx_strand_id
1 'polypeptide(L)'
;MLPWNIVPPAAKNIKWAYNNSFFRFARYVSWNYLWSGREYGLLFHDQYFEPAPEVTEALRRLNLKEPWLFDQRKIRLSHAHTLALHGERLPREKWTKWEDVS
;
A
#
# COMPACT_ATOMS: atom_id res chain seq x y z
N MET A 1 -3.92 -11.67 -11.46
CA MET A 1 -4.46 -11.38 -10.11
C MET A 1 -4.38 -12.66 -9.32
N LEU A 2 -3.52 -12.69 -8.31
CA LEU A 2 -3.40 -13.80 -7.39
C LEU A 2 -4.73 -14.00 -6.64
N PRO A 3 -5.11 -15.25 -6.37
CA PRO A 3 -6.28 -15.56 -5.56
C PRO A 3 -6.09 -15.03 -4.12
N TRP A 4 -7.20 -14.71 -3.48
CA TRP A 4 -7.28 -14.12 -2.13
C TRP A 4 -6.61 -14.96 -1.03
N ASN A 5 -6.40 -16.25 -1.28
CA ASN A 5 -5.83 -17.20 -0.33
C ASN A 5 -4.29 -17.21 -0.33
N ILE A 6 -3.64 -16.58 -1.31
CA ILE A 6 -2.19 -16.46 -1.40
C ILE A 6 -1.74 -15.17 -0.72
N VAL A 7 -0.80 -15.29 0.23
CA VAL A 7 -0.16 -14.14 0.87
C VAL A 7 0.80 -13.52 -0.14
N PRO A 8 0.62 -12.24 -0.51
CA PRO A 8 1.55 -11.55 -1.40
C PRO A 8 2.99 -11.65 -0.89
N PRO A 9 4.01 -11.81 -1.76
CA PRO A 9 5.41 -11.79 -1.36
C PRO A 9 5.78 -10.54 -0.56
N ALA A 10 5.17 -9.43 -0.94
CA ALA A 10 5.23 -8.12 -0.32
C ALA A 10 4.68 -8.13 1.14
N ALA A 11 3.62 -8.88 1.39
CA ALA A 11 3.01 -9.05 2.72
C ALA A 11 3.65 -10.15 3.56
N LYS A 12 4.66 -10.87 3.04
CA LYS A 12 5.28 -12.04 3.68
C LYS A 12 5.93 -11.70 5.03
N ASN A 13 6.36 -10.46 5.22
CA ASN A 13 6.97 -9.97 6.45
C ASN A 13 5.99 -9.21 7.38
N ILE A 14 4.72 -9.10 7.00
CA ILE A 14 3.71 -8.38 7.78
C ILE A 14 3.03 -9.36 8.74
N LYS A 15 3.18 -9.12 10.05
CA LYS A 15 2.41 -9.82 11.08
C LYS A 15 1.07 -9.13 11.29
N TRP A 16 0.01 -9.75 10.79
CA TRP A 16 -1.35 -9.28 11.00
C TRP A 16 -1.88 -9.79 12.34
N ALA A 17 -2.53 -8.91 13.11
CA ALA A 17 -3.17 -9.29 14.37
C ALA A 17 -4.20 -10.42 14.19
N TYR A 18 -4.92 -10.38 13.06
CA TYR A 18 -5.86 -11.43 12.66
C TYR A 18 -5.57 -11.86 11.22
N ASN A 19 -5.25 -13.16 11.01
CA ASN A 19 -4.87 -13.68 9.70
C ASN A 19 -5.65 -14.93 9.27
N ASN A 20 -6.89 -15.06 9.74
CA ASN A 20 -7.79 -16.16 9.40
C ASN A 20 -8.32 -16.00 7.97
N SER A 21 -8.88 -17.06 7.37
CA SER A 21 -9.42 -17.07 6.00
C SER A 21 -10.39 -15.90 5.75
N PHE A 22 -11.27 -15.63 6.72
CA PHE A 22 -12.22 -14.51 6.67
C PHE A 22 -11.52 -13.14 6.57
N PHE A 23 -10.54 -12.85 7.44
CA PHE A 23 -9.82 -11.58 7.43
C PHE A 23 -8.93 -11.40 6.20
N ARG A 24 -8.43 -12.49 5.60
CA ARG A 24 -7.73 -12.43 4.31
C ARG A 24 -8.68 -12.05 3.19
N PHE A 25 -9.83 -12.72 3.11
CA PHE A 25 -10.87 -12.39 2.14
C PHE A 25 -11.36 -10.95 2.31
N ALA A 26 -11.64 -10.51 3.54
CA ALA A 26 -12.07 -9.14 3.82
C ALA A 26 -11.05 -8.12 3.32
N ARG A 27 -9.74 -8.30 3.57
CA ARG A 27 -8.70 -7.39 3.06
C ARG A 27 -8.61 -7.41 1.54
N TYR A 28 -8.72 -8.58 0.91
CA TYR A 28 -8.75 -8.70 -0.54
C TYR A 28 -9.93 -7.94 -1.15
N VAL A 29 -11.12 -8.07 -0.55
CA VAL A 29 -12.33 -7.34 -0.98
C VAL A 29 -12.16 -5.85 -0.77
N SER A 30 -11.67 -5.42 0.39
CA SER A 30 -11.42 -4.02 0.68
C SER A 30 -10.45 -3.40 -0.32
N TRP A 31 -9.36 -4.08 -0.65
CA TRP A 31 -8.39 -3.63 -1.65
C TRP A 31 -8.99 -3.52 -3.05
N ASN A 32 -9.80 -4.50 -3.46
CA ASN A 32 -10.27 -4.56 -4.85
C ASN A 32 -11.51 -3.71 -5.12
N TYR A 33 -12.33 -3.44 -4.10
CA TYR A 33 -13.66 -2.87 -4.30
C TYR A 33 -13.97 -1.66 -3.41
N LEU A 34 -13.32 -1.52 -2.24
CA LEU A 34 -13.64 -0.46 -1.28
C LEU A 34 -12.59 0.65 -1.22
N TRP A 35 -11.44 0.46 -1.87
CA TRP A 35 -10.32 1.40 -1.84
C TRP A 35 -9.84 1.77 -3.24
N SER A 36 -9.82 3.08 -3.52
CA SER A 36 -9.41 3.65 -4.80
C SER A 36 -7.96 4.13 -4.83
N GLY A 37 -7.20 4.04 -3.73
CA GLY A 37 -5.80 4.50 -3.70
C GLY A 37 -4.89 3.79 -4.71
N ARG A 38 -5.24 2.55 -5.09
CA ARG A 38 -4.58 1.82 -6.18
C ARG A 38 -4.60 2.52 -7.53
N GLU A 39 -5.65 3.31 -7.78
CA GLU A 39 -5.85 4.07 -9.02
C GLU A 39 -4.85 5.23 -9.15
N TYR A 40 -4.20 5.58 -8.05
CA TYR A 40 -3.16 6.60 -7.95
C TYR A 40 -1.75 6.00 -7.83
N GLY A 41 -1.64 4.67 -7.81
CA GLY A 41 -0.35 3.96 -7.67
C GLY A 41 0.12 3.85 -6.22
N LEU A 42 -0.76 4.09 -5.25
CA LEU A 42 -0.43 3.94 -3.82
C LEU A 42 -0.36 2.47 -3.42
N LEU A 43 0.50 2.17 -2.46
CA LEU A 43 0.48 0.89 -1.74
C LEU A 43 -0.30 1.04 -0.44
N PHE A 44 -0.69 -0.09 0.15
CA PHE A 44 -1.53 -0.09 1.35
C PHE A 44 -0.93 0.73 2.51
N HIS A 45 0.39 0.66 2.68
CA HIS A 45 1.10 1.34 3.77
C HIS A 45 1.27 2.85 3.56
N ASP A 46 1.04 3.35 2.35
CA ASP A 46 1.11 4.78 2.07
C ASP A 46 -0.05 5.55 2.72
N GLN A 47 -1.16 4.86 3.02
CA GLN A 47 -2.37 5.45 3.61
C GLN A 47 -2.27 5.67 5.13
N TYR A 48 -1.29 5.06 5.80
CA TYR A 48 -1.20 5.16 7.26
C TYR A 48 -0.94 6.59 7.71
N PHE A 49 -1.59 6.97 8.81
CA PHE A 49 -1.49 8.29 9.38
C PHE A 49 -0.09 8.53 9.97
N GLU A 50 0.74 9.24 9.21
CA GLU A 50 2.15 9.49 9.53
C GLU A 50 2.40 10.13 10.90
N PRO A 51 1.57 11.08 11.40
CA PRO A 51 1.77 11.67 12.72
C PRO A 51 1.58 10.70 13.89
N ALA A 52 1.07 9.49 13.66
CA ALA A 52 1.09 8.45 14.69
C ALA A 52 2.55 8.07 15.02
N PRO A 53 2.92 7.99 16.32
CA PRO A 53 4.31 7.77 16.73
C PRO A 53 4.89 6.46 16.19
N GLU A 54 4.06 5.41 16.10
CA GLU A 54 4.42 4.10 15.56
C GLU A 54 4.82 4.18 14.08
N VAL A 55 4.08 4.97 13.29
CA VAL A 55 4.31 5.15 11.86
C VAL A 55 5.53 6.02 11.63
N THR A 56 5.65 7.12 12.38
CA THR A 56 6.84 7.99 12.34
C THR A 56 8.11 7.18 12.64
N GLU A 57 8.09 6.33 13.68
CA GLU A 57 9.26 5.52 14.01
C GLU A 57 9.54 4.45 12.95
N ALA A 58 8.51 3.79 12.42
CA ALA A 58 8.65 2.82 11.34
C ALA A 58 9.28 3.46 10.09
N LEU A 59 8.84 4.66 9.70
CA LEU A 59 9.40 5.42 8.59
C LEU A 59 10.83 5.87 8.85
N ARG A 60 11.16 6.29 10.09
CA ARG A 60 12.54 6.60 10.48
C ARG A 60 13.45 5.38 10.32
N ARG A 61 13.01 4.20 10.80
CA ARG A 61 13.76 2.94 10.66
C ARG A 61 13.91 2.52 9.20
N LEU A 62 12.86 2.70 8.40
CA LEU A 62 12.90 2.44 6.95
C LEU A 62 13.94 3.32 6.26
N ASN A 63 13.92 4.63 6.54
CA ASN A 63 14.87 5.58 5.96
C ASN A 63 16.33 5.28 6.36
N LEU A 64 16.56 4.77 7.56
CA LEU A 64 17.91 4.39 8.01
C LEU A 64 18.39 3.07 7.40
N LYS A 65 17.49 2.09 7.23
CA LYS A 65 17.84 0.74 6.76
C LYS A 65 17.90 0.67 5.23
N GLU A 66 16.89 1.22 4.57
CA GLU A 66 16.67 1.10 3.12
C GLU A 66 16.17 2.47 2.57
N PRO A 67 17.07 3.49 2.48
CA PRO A 67 16.69 4.84 2.07
C PRO A 67 15.98 4.91 0.72
N TRP A 68 16.35 4.05 -0.24
CA TRP A 68 15.75 4.00 -1.56
C TRP A 68 14.26 3.62 -1.54
N LEU A 69 13.83 2.75 -0.61
CA LEU A 69 12.40 2.42 -0.45
C LEU A 69 11.62 3.59 0.13
N PHE A 70 12.24 4.35 1.04
CA PHE A 70 11.65 5.55 1.59
C PHE A 70 11.47 6.63 0.52
N ASP A 71 12.45 6.82 -0.36
CA ASP A 71 12.33 7.75 -1.48
C ASP A 71 11.31 7.29 -2.54
N GLN A 72 11.23 5.99 -2.83
CA GLN A 72 10.16 5.45 -3.68
C GLN A 72 8.76 5.73 -3.12
N ARG A 73 8.57 5.64 -1.79
CA ARG A 73 7.31 6.03 -1.14
C ARG A 73 7.01 7.51 -1.37
N LYS A 74 7.99 8.40 -1.20
CA LYS A 74 7.79 9.85 -1.43
C LYS A 74 7.36 10.12 -2.87
N ILE A 75 8.00 9.47 -3.85
CA ILE A 75 7.65 9.63 -5.27
C ILE A 75 6.20 9.20 -5.51
N ARG A 76 5.78 8.05 -4.96
CA ARG A 76 4.38 7.57 -5.05
C ARG A 76 3.39 8.56 -4.45
N LEU A 77 3.68 9.07 -3.25
CA LEU A 77 2.83 10.04 -2.56
C LEU A 77 2.71 11.36 -3.33
N SER A 78 3.82 11.92 -3.79
CA SER A 78 3.82 13.16 -4.58
C SER A 78 3.05 12.98 -5.89
N HIS A 79 3.25 11.86 -6.58
CA HIS A 79 2.55 11.55 -7.82
C HIS A 79 1.04 11.39 -7.60
N ALA A 80 0.64 10.65 -6.56
CA ALA A 80 -0.76 10.50 -6.19
C ALA A 80 -1.42 11.83 -5.83
N HIS A 81 -0.70 12.71 -5.12
CA HIS A 81 -1.18 14.05 -4.78
C HIS A 81 -1.43 14.90 -6.03
N THR A 82 -0.48 14.92 -6.97
CA THR A 82 -0.63 15.64 -8.24
C THR A 82 -1.85 15.15 -9.03
N LEU A 83 -2.00 13.82 -9.20
CA LEU A 83 -3.15 13.25 -9.89
C LEU A 83 -4.48 13.61 -9.22
N ALA A 84 -4.55 13.51 -7.88
CA ALA A 84 -5.74 13.85 -7.13
C ALA A 84 -6.11 15.34 -7.28
N LEU A 85 -5.11 16.23 -7.27
CA LEU A 85 -5.30 17.67 -7.46
C LEU A 85 -5.84 18.02 -8.84
N HIS A 86 -5.45 17.27 -9.87
CA HIS A 86 -5.93 17.46 -11.25
C HIS A 86 -7.21 16.66 -11.58
N GLY A 87 -7.73 15.86 -10.63
CA GLY A 87 -8.87 14.98 -10.88
C GLY A 87 -8.56 13.83 -11.86
N GLU A 88 -7.28 13.50 -12.02
CA GLU A 88 -6.79 12.47 -12.93
C GLU A 88 -6.56 11.14 -12.19
N ARG A 89 -6.44 10.06 -12.96
CA ARG A 89 -6.12 8.71 -12.48
C ARG A 89 -5.09 8.07 -13.38
N LEU A 90 -4.34 7.10 -12.84
CA LEU A 90 -3.47 6.28 -13.68
C LEU A 90 -4.28 5.45 -14.69
N PRO A 91 -3.69 5.13 -15.86
CA PRO A 91 -4.18 4.05 -16.71
C PRO A 91 -4.31 2.75 -15.90
N ARG A 92 -5.33 1.95 -16.22
CA ARG A 92 -5.72 0.78 -15.43
C ARG A 92 -4.60 -0.26 -15.30
N GLU A 93 -3.74 -0.35 -16.31
CA GLU A 93 -2.61 -1.27 -16.37
C GLU A 93 -1.52 -0.93 -15.34
N LYS A 94 -1.48 0.34 -14.90
CA LYS A 94 -0.52 0.88 -13.93
C LYS A 94 -1.05 0.91 -12.49
N TRP A 95 -2.28 0.46 -12.25
CA TRP A 95 -2.82 0.39 -10.90
C TRP A 95 -2.05 -0.65 -10.08
N THR A 96 -1.80 -0.33 -8.81
CA THR A 96 -1.15 -1.28 -7.90
C THR A 96 -2.05 -2.49 -7.69
N LYS A 97 -1.44 -3.67 -7.74
CA LYS A 97 -2.14 -4.94 -7.62
C LYS A 97 -2.07 -5.43 -6.19
N TRP A 98 -2.99 -6.32 -5.84
CA TRP A 98 -3.01 -6.99 -4.52
C TRP A 98 -1.67 -7.70 -4.19
N GLU A 99 -0.94 -8.10 -5.23
CA GLU A 99 0.32 -8.82 -5.14
C GLU A 99 1.49 -7.90 -4.76
N ASP A 100 1.33 -6.59 -5.01
CA ASP A 100 2.37 -5.56 -4.83
C ASP A 100 2.33 -4.95 -3.42
N VAL A 101 1.47 -5.46 -2.52
CA VAL A 101 1.18 -4.85 -1.20
C VAL A 101 2.38 -4.98 -0.24
N SER A 102 3.36 -4.09 -0.41
CA SER A 102 4.39 -3.66 0.55
C SER A 102 4.77 -2.20 0.32
#